data_AF-A0A0Q8XNQ8-F1
#
_entry.id   AF-A0A0Q8XNQ8-F1
#
_cell.length_a   1.000
_cell.length_b   1.000
_cell.length_c   1.000
_cell.angle_alpha   90.00
_cell.angle_beta   90.00
_cell.angle_gamma   90.00
#
_symmetry.space_group_name_H-M   'P 1'
#
loop_
_entity.id
_entity.type
_entity.pdbx_description
1 polymer ?
#
loop_
_entity_poly.entity_id
_entity_poly.type
_entity_poly.pdbx_seq_one_letter_code
_entity_poly.pdbx_strand_id
1 'polypeptide(L)'
;MAAEPEAAPIITGKHWTESDANLKKAYLLGMANVLQVEQAYQQRRAVPDTQTLVPKFSRGLQNQTLDSVRDSVDRWYAANPTQLDRPVVETIWFEIVVPATKTKRTP
;
A
#
# COMPACT_ATOMS: atom_id res chain seq x y z
N MET A 1 -22.83 -10.18 27.55
CA MET A 1 -21.37 -10.14 27.30
C MET A 1 -21.19 -9.23 26.09
N ALA A 2 -20.62 -8.04 26.25
CA ALA A 2 -20.36 -7.15 25.13
C ALA A 2 -19.17 -7.71 24.33
N ALA A 3 -19.29 -7.79 23.01
CA ALA A 3 -18.16 -8.17 22.16
C ALA A 3 -17.06 -7.11 22.29
N GLU A 4 -15.83 -7.54 22.56
CA GLU A 4 -14.67 -6.65 22.51
C GLU A 4 -14.53 -6.11 21.07
N PRO A 5 -14.19 -4.83 20.88
CA PRO A 5 -14.04 -4.27 19.53
C PRO A 5 -12.93 -5.03 18.81
N GLU A 6 -13.30 -5.79 17.79
CA GLU A 6 -12.36 -6.48 16.93
C GLU A 6 -11.41 -5.45 16.31
N ALA A 7 -10.11 -5.61 16.56
CA ALA A 7 -9.11 -4.74 15.95
C ALA A 7 -9.27 -4.80 14.43
N ALA A 8 -9.20 -3.65 13.75
CA ALA A 8 -9.34 -3.61 12.30
C ALA A 8 -8.40 -4.64 11.65
N PRO A 9 -8.92 -5.58 10.86
CA PRO A 9 -8.12 -6.69 10.37
C PRO A 9 -7.02 -6.18 9.43
N ILE A 10 -5.80 -6.67 9.61
CA ILE A 10 -4.72 -6.43 8.67
C ILE A 10 -4.97 -7.26 7.42
N ILE A 11 -5.15 -6.59 6.29
CA ILE A 11 -5.39 -7.25 5.01
C ILE A 11 -4.09 -7.92 4.55
N THR A 12 -4.10 -9.26 4.52
CA THR A 12 -2.99 -10.11 4.09
C THR A 12 -3.20 -10.65 2.66
N GLY A 13 -2.19 -11.36 2.15
CA GLY A 13 -2.28 -12.11 0.91
C GLY A 13 -3.47 -13.07 0.84
N LYS A 14 -3.85 -13.72 1.95
CA LYS A 14 -5.03 -14.61 2.00
C LYS A 14 -6.31 -13.88 1.57
N HIS A 15 -6.62 -12.79 2.26
CA HIS A 15 -7.76 -11.93 1.95
C HIS A 15 -7.68 -11.40 0.53
N TRP A 16 -6.49 -10.99 0.09
CA TRP A 16 -6.26 -10.48 -1.25
C TRP A 16 -6.57 -11.53 -2.33
N THR A 17 -6.03 -12.74 -2.20
CA THR A 17 -6.22 -13.80 -3.21
C THR A 17 -7.65 -14.30 -3.30
N GLU A 18 -8.41 -14.23 -2.21
CA GLU A 18 -9.82 -14.60 -2.15
C GLU A 18 -10.77 -13.47 -2.61
N SER A 19 -10.27 -12.23 -2.68
CA SER A 19 -11.05 -11.06 -3.08
C SER A 19 -11.20 -10.94 -4.59
N ASP A 20 -12.36 -10.43 -5.02
CA ASP A 20 -12.56 -10.03 -6.40
C ASP A 20 -11.79 -8.74 -6.77
N ALA A 21 -11.77 -8.46 -8.07
CA ALA A 21 -11.10 -7.29 -8.63
C ALA A 21 -11.61 -5.95 -8.10
N ASN A 22 -12.91 -5.82 -7.83
CA ASN A 22 -13.51 -4.57 -7.36
C ASN A 22 -13.16 -4.32 -5.89
N LEU A 23 -13.19 -5.35 -5.05
CA LEU A 23 -12.81 -5.24 -3.64
C LEU A 23 -11.34 -4.84 -3.47
N LYS A 24 -10.44 -5.45 -4.27
CA LYS A 24 -9.03 -5.05 -4.34
C LYS A 24 -8.86 -3.58 -4.71
N LYS A 25 -9.57 -3.11 -5.74
CA LYS A 25 -9.53 -1.71 -6.17
C LYS A 25 -10.08 -0.76 -5.11
N ALA A 26 -11.16 -1.13 -4.42
CA ALA A 26 -11.74 -0.34 -3.34
C ALA A 26 -10.76 -0.18 -2.17
N TYR A 27 -10.06 -1.25 -1.79
CA TYR A 27 -9.01 -1.19 -0.77
C TYR A 27 -7.88 -0.22 -1.17
N LEU A 28 -7.36 -0.36 -2.40
CA LEU A 28 -6.30 0.53 -2.91
C LEU A 28 -6.76 1.99 -3.01
N LEU A 29 -8.01 2.23 -3.41
CA LEU A 29 -8.60 3.56 -3.45
C LEU A 29 -8.72 4.16 -2.03
N GLY A 30 -9.12 3.35 -1.05
CA GLY A 30 -9.12 3.76 0.36
C GLY A 30 -7.73 4.18 0.85
N MET A 31 -6.69 3.40 0.53
CA MET A 31 -5.30 3.77 0.83
C MET A 31 -4.89 5.08 0.16
N ALA A 32 -5.24 5.28 -1.12
CA ALA A 32 -4.93 6.50 -1.85
C ALA A 32 -5.58 7.74 -1.18
N ASN A 33 -6.84 7.61 -0.74
CA ASN A 33 -7.54 8.67 -0.01
C ASN A 33 -6.85 9.01 1.32
N VAL A 34 -6.43 8.01 2.09
CA VAL A 34 -5.70 8.24 3.35
C VAL A 34 -4.36 8.94 3.09
N LEU A 35 -3.60 8.50 2.08
CA LEU A 35 -2.34 9.16 1.70
C LEU A 35 -2.55 10.62 1.27
N GLN A 36 -3.64 10.91 0.57
CA GLN A 36 -4.00 12.28 0.17
C GLN A 36 -4.31 13.16 1.39
N VAL A 37 -5.10 12.65 2.34
CA VAL A 37 -5.41 13.37 3.59
C VAL A 37 -4.14 13.64 4.39
N GLU A 38 -3.29 12.62 4.54
CA GLU A 38 -2.03 12.78 5.26
C GLU A 38 -1.11 13.78 4.56
N GLN A 39 -0.98 13.74 3.24
CA GLN A 39 -0.19 14.71 2.49
C GLN A 39 -0.67 16.15 2.76
N ALA A 40 -1.99 16.38 2.72
CA ALA A 40 -2.57 17.69 3.01
C ALA A 40 -2.31 18.13 4.46
N TYR A 41 -2.37 17.20 5.42
CA TYR A 41 -2.06 17.47 6.81
C TYR A 41 -0.58 17.84 7.02
N GLN A 42 0.35 17.08 6.41
CA GLN A 42 1.79 17.33 6.52
C GLN A 42 2.21 18.66 5.90
N GLN A 43 1.63 19.04 4.75
CA GLN A 43 1.92 20.32 4.09
C GLN A 43 1.61 21.53 5.00
N ARG A 44 0.55 21.46 5.80
CA ARG A 44 0.18 22.51 6.75
C ARG A 44 1.10 22.59 7.97
N ARG A 45 1.84 21.52 8.27
CA ARG A 45 2.66 21.38 9.49
C ARG A 45 4.16 21.30 9.23
N ALA A 46 4.60 21.26 7.97
CA ALA A 46 6.00 21.14 7.56
C ALA A 46 6.72 19.94 8.23
N VAL A 47 6.06 18.78 8.33
CA VAL A 47 6.66 17.60 8.96
C VAL A 47 7.82 17.06 8.10
N PRO A 48 9.00 16.79 8.70
CA PRO A 48 10.15 16.28 7.96
C PRO A 48 9.89 14.93 7.30
N ASP A 49 10.43 14.72 6.09
CA ASP A 49 10.36 13.45 5.34
C ASP A 49 10.85 12.23 6.15
N THR A 50 11.69 12.40 7.17
CA THR A 50 12.17 11.32 8.03
C THR A 50 11.14 10.82 9.05
N GLN A 51 10.06 11.57 9.27
CA GLN A 51 9.01 11.27 10.24
C GLN A 51 7.72 10.75 9.59
N THR A 52 7.72 10.56 8.27
CA THR A 52 6.55 10.12 7.52
C THR A 52 6.93 9.22 6.34
N LEU A 53 6.04 8.29 6.00
CA LEU A 53 6.19 7.43 4.83
C LEU A 53 5.53 8.04 3.58
N VAL A 54 4.71 9.08 3.74
CA VAL A 54 3.92 9.68 2.66
C VAL A 54 4.78 10.12 1.47
N PRO A 55 5.92 10.82 1.64
CA PRO A 55 6.74 11.24 0.50
C PRO A 55 7.28 10.06 -0.30
N LYS A 56 7.60 8.94 0.35
CA LYS A 56 8.06 7.72 -0.31
C LYS A 56 6.91 7.05 -1.07
N PHE A 57 5.74 6.89 -0.45
CA PHE A 57 4.55 6.39 -1.12
C PHE A 57 4.17 7.24 -2.33
N SER A 58 4.08 8.56 -2.19
CA SER A 58 3.76 9.48 -3.29
C SER A 58 4.75 9.33 -4.45
N ARG A 59 6.07 9.28 -4.18
CA ARG A 59 7.08 9.09 -5.22
C ARG A 59 7.04 7.70 -5.85
N GLY A 60 6.82 6.66 -5.04
CA GLY A 60 6.79 5.27 -5.51
C GLY A 60 5.57 4.95 -6.37
N LEU A 61 4.43 5.59 -6.07
CA LEU A 61 3.17 5.40 -6.76
C LEU A 61 2.89 6.43 -7.87
N GLN A 62 3.74 7.46 -8.06
CA GLN A 62 3.48 8.57 -8.99
C GLN A 62 3.18 8.15 -10.44
N ASN A 63 3.72 7.00 -10.88
CA ASN A 63 3.55 6.47 -12.24
C ASN A 63 2.66 5.21 -12.27
N GLN A 64 1.94 4.93 -11.18
CA GLN A 64 1.11 3.75 -11.05
C GLN A 64 -0.37 4.12 -11.14
N THR A 65 -1.17 3.25 -11.75
CA THR A 65 -2.63 3.29 -11.69
C THR A 65 -3.13 2.30 -10.65
N LEU A 66 -4.40 2.41 -10.22
CA LEU A 66 -4.99 1.40 -9.33
C LEU A 66 -4.89 -0.02 -9.92
N ASP A 67 -5.09 -0.15 -11.23
CA ASP A 67 -4.94 -1.43 -11.94
C ASP A 67 -3.48 -1.92 -11.92
N SER A 68 -2.49 -1.07 -12.20
CA SER A 68 -1.10 -1.51 -12.22
C SER A 68 -0.57 -1.91 -10.84
N VAL A 69 -1.02 -1.23 -9.78
CA VAL A 69 -0.71 -1.64 -8.39
C VAL A 69 -1.36 -2.99 -8.10
N ARG A 70 -2.66 -3.14 -8.40
CA ARG A 70 -3.39 -4.40 -8.20
C ARG A 70 -2.69 -5.56 -8.89
N ASP A 71 -2.41 -5.41 -10.18
CA ASP A 71 -1.82 -6.47 -11.01
C ASP A 71 -0.38 -6.81 -10.54
N SER A 72 0.34 -5.86 -9.96
CA SER A 72 1.66 -6.12 -9.36
C SER A 72 1.55 -6.95 -8.08
N VAL A 73 0.58 -6.62 -7.21
CA VAL A 73 0.31 -7.38 -5.98
C VAL A 73 -0.23 -8.78 -6.31
N ASP A 74 -1.15 -8.90 -7.27
CA ASP A 74 -1.66 -10.20 -7.76
C ASP A 74 -0.53 -11.10 -8.25
N ARG A 75 0.35 -10.57 -9.11
CA ARG A 75 1.51 -11.32 -9.61
C ARG A 75 2.46 -11.73 -8.49
N TRP A 76 2.67 -10.86 -7.49
CA TRP A 76 3.55 -11.18 -6.38
C TRP A 76 3.02 -12.34 -5.53
N TYR A 77 1.74 -12.32 -5.13
CA TYR A 77 1.17 -13.43 -4.35
C TYR A 77 1.04 -14.72 -5.17
N ALA A 78 0.76 -14.63 -6.47
CA ALA A 78 0.76 -15.80 -7.36
C ALA A 78 2.14 -16.46 -7.45
N ALA A 79 3.21 -15.66 -7.43
CA ALA A 79 4.60 -16.14 -7.42
C ALA A 79 5.08 -16.61 -6.03
N ASN A 80 4.38 -16.22 -4.95
CA ASN A 80 4.78 -16.47 -3.56
C ASN A 80 3.63 -17.12 -2.75
N PRO A 81 3.14 -18.31 -3.12
CA PRO A 81 1.98 -18.94 -2.47
C PRO A 81 2.22 -19.32 -1.00
N THR A 82 3.47 -19.40 -0.55
CA THR A 82 3.82 -19.65 0.85
C THR A 82 3.84 -18.39 1.73
N GLN A 83 3.66 -17.20 1.14
CA GLN A 83 3.74 -15.91 1.83
C GLN A 83 2.40 -15.18 1.93
N LEU A 84 1.28 -15.90 1.92
CA LEU A 84 -0.06 -15.30 1.99
C LEU A 84 -0.37 -14.63 3.33
N ASP A 85 0.40 -14.90 4.38
CA ASP A 85 0.30 -14.20 5.66
C ASP A 85 0.93 -12.79 5.64
N ARG A 86 1.68 -12.45 4.59
CA ARG A 86 2.26 -11.11 4.45
C ARG A 86 1.15 -10.06 4.25
N PRO A 87 1.22 -8.90 4.92
CA PRO A 87 0.29 -7.80 4.70
C PRO A 87 0.38 -7.21 3.28
N VAL A 88 -0.77 -6.88 2.69
CA VAL A 88 -0.84 -6.24 1.36
C VAL A 88 -0.11 -4.91 1.32
N VAL A 89 -0.30 -4.06 2.35
CA VAL A 89 0.40 -2.77 2.45
C VAL A 89 1.92 -2.92 2.52
N GLU A 90 2.40 -3.98 3.17
CA GLU A 90 3.82 -4.30 3.25
C GLU A 90 4.36 -4.76 1.88
N THR A 91 3.61 -5.60 1.18
CA THR A 91 3.94 -6.01 -0.19
C THR A 91 4.00 -4.80 -1.13
N ILE A 92 3.03 -3.88 -1.09
CA ILE A 92 3.07 -2.62 -1.87
C ILE A 92 4.33 -1.81 -1.53
N TRP A 93 4.69 -1.73 -0.25
CA TRP A 93 5.87 -1.00 0.19
C TRP A 93 7.16 -1.56 -0.42
N PHE A 94 7.42 -2.86 -0.24
CA PHE A 94 8.71 -3.44 -0.64
C PHE A 94 8.80 -3.76 -2.13
N GLU A 95 7.70 -4.06 -2.79
CA GLU A 95 7.71 -4.53 -4.19
C GLU A 95 7.44 -3.40 -5.19
N ILE A 96 6.80 -2.31 -4.76
CA ILE A 96 6.44 -1.19 -5.65
C ILE A 96 7.14 0.09 -5.20
N VAL A 97 6.94 0.50 -3.95
CA VAL A 97 7.39 1.82 -3.47
C VAL A 97 8.91 1.92 -3.30
N VAL A 98 9.52 0.96 -2.59
CA VAL A 98 10.97 0.95 -2.34
C VAL A 98 11.77 0.83 -3.64
N PRO A 99 11.45 -0.05 -4.61
CA PRO A 99 12.19 -0.13 -5.86
C PRO A 99 12.09 1.15 -6.69
N ALA A 100 10.89 1.73 -6.80
CA ALA A 100 10.67 2.96 -7.56
C ALA A 100 11.42 4.18 -7.00
N THR A 101 11.73 4.18 -5.69
CA THR A 101 12.50 5.25 -5.05
C THR A 101 14.03 5.06 -5.12
N LYS A 102 14.52 3.83 -5.36
CA LYS A 102 15.95 3.54 -5.56
C LYS A 102 16.46 3.95 -6.94
N THR A 103 15.60 3.94 -7.97
CA THR A 103 15.97 4.21 -9.36
C THR A 103 16.37 5.67 -9.64
N LYS A 104 16.14 6.62 -8.72
CA LYS A 104 16.62 8.02 -8.82
C LYS A 104 17.94 8.27 -8.09
N ARG A 105 18.94 7.40 -8.28
CA ARG A 105 20.32 7.65 -7.84
C ARG A 105 21.28 7.45 -9.01
N THR A 106 21.24 8.39 -9.95
CA THR A 106 22.31 8.56 -10.96
C THR A 106 23.03 9.85 -10.61
N PRO A 107 24.38 9.85 -10.52
CA PRO A 107 25.19 11.01 -10.12
C PRO A 107 25.06 12.20 -11.06
#